data_AF-Q0DAD7-F1
#
_entry.id   AF-Q0DAD7-F1
#
_cell.length_a   1.000
_cell.length_b   1.000
_cell.length_c   1.000
_cell.angle_alpha   90.00
_cell.angle_beta   90.00
_cell.angle_gamma   90.00
#
_symmetry.space_group_name_H-M   'P 1'
#
loop_
_entity.id
_entity.type
_entity.pdbx_description
1 polymer ?
#
loop_
_entity_poly.entity_id
_entity_poly.type
_entity_poly.pdbx_seq_one_letter_code
_entity_poly.pdbx_strand_id
1 'polypeptide(L)'
;IVHQNFEPANVLLDNKFSVRVAECGLEKLLASSSVTQLADRMHSLLNYEPPEFRESGIVTEQGDVYSFGVVMLEILTGRKPYDSSLPRAEQHLVRWANSQLHDIESLSRMVDPSIQGQCSEKALSRFADIISGCIREPQFRPPMSEVVQDLARMVNETGEESE
;
A
#
# COMPACT_ATOMS: atom_id res chain seq x y z
N ILE A 1 -10.43 13.66 -7.34
CA ILE A 1 -9.03 14.03 -7.69
C ILE A 1 -8.26 12.74 -7.64
N VAL A 2 -7.49 12.41 -8.68
CA VAL A 2 -6.59 11.25 -8.65
C VAL A 2 -5.22 11.73 -8.18
N HIS A 3 -4.65 11.06 -7.19
CA HIS A 3 -3.38 11.38 -6.54
C HIS A 3 -2.19 11.16 -7.48
N GLN A 4 -2.16 10.01 -8.16
CA GLN A 4 -1.17 9.60 -9.17
C GLN A 4 0.25 9.29 -8.65
N ASN A 5 0.63 9.82 -7.48
CA ASN A 5 1.93 9.54 -6.84
C ASN A 5 1.79 9.12 -5.36
N PHE A 6 0.89 8.19 -5.05
CA PHE A 6 0.67 7.77 -3.66
C PHE A 6 1.76 6.78 -3.23
N GLU A 7 2.71 7.25 -2.43
CA GLU A 7 3.86 6.48 -1.92
C GLU A 7 4.24 6.95 -0.51
N PRO A 8 5.04 6.19 0.26
CA PRO A 8 5.40 6.55 1.63
C PRO A 8 6.08 7.92 1.74
N ALA A 9 6.87 8.32 0.72
CA ALA A 9 7.53 9.62 0.69
C ALA A 9 6.55 10.81 0.69
N ASN A 10 5.33 10.58 0.20
CA ASN A 10 4.24 11.56 0.14
C ASN A 10 3.23 11.44 1.29
N VAL A 11 3.48 10.53 2.24
CA VAL A 11 2.70 10.40 3.48
C VAL A 11 3.52 11.02 4.61
N LEU A 12 3.30 12.32 4.84
CA LEU A 12 4.04 13.10 5.83
C LEU A 12 3.43 12.94 7.23
N LEU A 13 4.29 12.92 8.24
CA LEU A 13 3.90 12.93 9.65
C LEU A 13 4.34 14.25 10.28
N ASP A 14 3.43 14.93 10.97
CA ASP A 14 3.80 16.06 11.81
C ASP A 14 4.30 15.61 13.21
N ASN A 15 4.74 16.56 14.03
CA ASN A 15 5.28 16.26 15.37
C ASN A 15 4.27 15.60 16.33
N LYS A 16 2.99 15.55 15.97
CA LYS A 16 1.93 14.86 16.71
C LYS A 16 1.55 13.52 16.08
N PHE A 17 2.35 13.03 15.12
CA PHE A 17 2.05 11.87 14.28
C PHE A 17 0.74 12.00 13.49
N SER A 18 0.30 13.23 13.22
CA SER A 18 -0.84 13.45 12.33
C SER A 18 -0.39 13.24 10.89
N VAL A 19 -1.11 12.38 10.17
CA VAL A 19 -0.82 12.05 8.77
C VAL A 19 -1.31 13.15 7.84
N ARG A 20 -0.47 13.54 6.87
CA ARG A 20 -0.79 14.48 5.79
C ARG A 20 -0.31 13.90 4.47
N VAL A 21 -1.19 13.89 3.47
CA VAL A 21 -0.86 13.44 2.12
C VAL A 21 -0.39 14.64 1.28
N ALA A 22 0.79 14.53 0.68
CA ALA A 22 1.43 15.56 -0.15
C ALA A 22 1.33 15.21 -1.66
N GLU A 23 1.67 16.16 -2.53
CA GLU A 23 1.79 15.96 -3.99
C GLU A 23 0.55 15.46 -4.76
N CYS A 24 -0.64 15.51 -4.15
CA CYS A 24 -1.87 15.08 -4.78
C CYS A 24 -2.13 15.80 -6.12
N GLY A 25 -2.09 15.04 -7.22
CA GLY A 25 -2.36 15.52 -8.58
C GLY A 25 -1.23 16.34 -9.22
N LEU A 26 -0.02 16.34 -8.66
CA LEU A 26 1.11 17.14 -9.17
C LEU A 26 1.96 16.44 -10.25
N GLU A 27 1.72 15.16 -10.56
CA GLU A 27 2.52 14.38 -11.53
C GLU A 27 2.79 15.10 -12.87
N LYS A 28 1.77 15.76 -13.44
CA LYS A 28 1.91 16.50 -14.70
C LYS A 28 2.83 17.71 -14.61
N LEU A 29 2.93 18.34 -13.44
CA LEU A 29 3.83 19.46 -13.18
C LEU A 29 5.26 18.97 -12.88
N LEU A 30 5.38 17.79 -12.26
CA LEU A 30 6.67 17.16 -11.97
C LEU A 30 7.30 16.52 -13.21
N ALA A 31 6.54 16.22 -14.27
CA ALA A 31 7.10 15.65 -15.50
C ALA A 31 8.11 16.57 -16.24
N SER A 32 8.13 17.89 -15.95
CA SER A 32 8.98 18.88 -16.61
C SER A 32 10.26 19.26 -15.86
N SER A 33 10.80 18.36 -15.03
CA SER A 33 11.70 18.74 -13.93
C SER A 33 13.03 17.96 -13.88
N SER A 34 13.85 18.23 -12.86
CA SER A 34 15.27 17.84 -12.76
C SER A 34 15.52 16.32 -12.81
N VAL A 35 16.79 15.92 -13.01
CA VAL A 35 17.22 14.51 -13.00
C VAL A 35 16.77 13.78 -11.72
N THR A 36 16.79 14.46 -10.57
CA THR A 36 16.31 13.91 -9.30
C THR A 36 14.83 13.56 -9.35
N GLN A 37 13.98 14.49 -9.81
CA GLN A 37 12.54 14.26 -9.91
C GLN A 37 12.21 13.17 -10.94
N LEU A 38 13.00 13.05 -12.02
CA LEU A 38 12.86 11.92 -12.94
C LEU A 38 13.20 10.58 -12.26
N ALA A 39 14.23 10.54 -11.41
CA ALA A 39 14.59 9.35 -10.65
C ALA A 39 13.51 8.97 -9.62
N ASP A 40 12.96 9.95 -8.90
CA ASP A 40 11.85 9.75 -7.95
C ASP A 40 10.60 9.24 -8.67
N ARG A 41 10.27 9.83 -9.83
CA ARG A 41 9.18 9.33 -10.68
C ARG A 41 9.44 7.89 -11.13
N MET A 42 10.65 7.58 -11.61
CA MET A 42 11.00 6.20 -11.97
C MET A 42 10.89 5.24 -10.78
N HIS A 43 11.23 5.67 -9.57
CA HIS A 43 11.03 4.88 -8.36
C HIS A 43 9.55 4.58 -8.14
N SER A 44 8.69 5.59 -8.24
CA SER A 44 7.24 5.44 -8.06
C SER A 44 6.62 4.52 -9.12
N LEU A 45 6.94 4.74 -10.41
CA LEU A 45 6.49 3.91 -11.55
C LEU A 45 6.89 2.42 -11.41
N LEU A 46 8.04 2.15 -10.79
CA LEU A 46 8.52 0.78 -10.63
C LEU A 46 7.85 0.06 -9.46
N ASN A 47 7.46 0.78 -8.40
CA ASN A 47 7.12 0.19 -7.10
C ASN A 47 5.65 0.32 -6.71
N TYR A 48 5.01 1.46 -6.98
CA TYR A 48 3.64 1.76 -6.51
C TYR A 48 2.62 1.85 -7.62
N GLU A 49 3.08 2.00 -8.86
CA GLU A 49 2.18 2.14 -10.00
C GLU A 49 1.46 0.82 -10.33
N PRO A 50 0.15 0.88 -10.59
CA PRO A 50 -0.61 -0.30 -10.91
C PRO A 50 -0.22 -0.93 -12.26
N PRO A 51 -0.32 -2.26 -12.40
CA PRO A 51 0.13 -2.96 -13.60
C PRO A 51 -0.59 -2.49 -14.88
N GLU A 52 -1.87 -2.17 -14.82
CA GLU A 52 -2.65 -1.71 -15.97
C GLU A 52 -2.24 -0.33 -16.49
N PHE A 53 -1.57 0.48 -15.67
CA PHE A 53 -1.05 1.76 -16.12
C PHE A 53 0.08 1.56 -17.13
N ARG A 54 0.91 0.52 -16.97
CA ARG A 54 2.01 0.23 -17.91
C ARG A 54 1.50 -0.10 -19.31
N GLU A 55 0.32 -0.69 -19.39
CA GLU A 55 -0.32 -1.07 -20.65
C GLU A 55 -1.11 0.09 -21.28
N SER A 56 -1.87 0.81 -20.46
CA SER A 56 -2.82 1.83 -20.95
C SER A 56 -2.27 3.26 -20.94
N GLY A 57 -1.34 3.57 -20.03
CA GLY A 57 -0.94 4.93 -19.69
C GLY A 57 -2.05 5.77 -19.04
N ILE A 58 -3.17 5.15 -18.67
CA ILE A 58 -4.35 5.83 -18.16
C ILE A 58 -4.29 5.87 -16.64
N VAL A 59 -4.22 7.09 -16.10
CA VAL A 59 -4.36 7.36 -14.68
C VAL A 59 -5.83 7.15 -14.27
N THR A 60 -6.09 6.36 -13.23
CA THR A 60 -7.44 6.10 -12.70
C THR A 60 -7.47 6.17 -11.18
N GLU A 61 -8.66 6.42 -10.60
CA GLU A 61 -8.87 6.33 -9.14
C GLU A 61 -8.55 4.92 -8.60
N GLN A 62 -8.78 3.88 -9.41
CA GLN A 62 -8.42 2.51 -9.06
C GLN A 62 -6.91 2.28 -9.01
N GLY A 63 -6.14 3.10 -9.71
CA GLY A 63 -4.69 3.11 -9.60
C GLY A 63 -4.22 3.63 -8.24
N ASP A 64 -4.84 4.68 -7.71
CA ASP A 64 -4.54 5.16 -6.35
C ASP A 64 -4.89 4.12 -5.28
N VAL A 65 -6.00 3.38 -5.46
CA VAL A 65 -6.39 2.28 -4.56
C VAL A 65 -5.29 1.20 -4.54
N TYR A 66 -4.75 0.84 -5.71
CA TYR A 66 -3.64 -0.09 -5.81
C TYR A 66 -2.40 0.43 -5.08
N SER A 67 -1.97 1.66 -5.38
CA SER A 67 -0.80 2.27 -4.75
C SER A 67 -0.97 2.34 -3.23
N PHE A 68 -2.17 2.67 -2.74
CA PHE A 68 -2.51 2.59 -1.32
C PHE A 68 -2.34 1.17 -0.76
N GLY A 69 -2.83 0.15 -1.46
CA GLY A 69 -2.66 -1.26 -1.09
C GLY A 69 -1.18 -1.68 -0.99
N VAL A 70 -0.32 -1.20 -1.90
CA VAL A 70 1.13 -1.44 -1.84
C VAL A 70 1.73 -0.81 -0.58
N VAL A 71 1.40 0.44 -0.27
CA VAL A 71 1.89 1.12 0.94
C VAL A 71 1.41 0.40 2.21
N MET A 72 0.16 -0.05 2.26
CA MET A 72 -0.35 -0.82 3.41
C MET A 72 0.38 -2.16 3.57
N LEU A 73 0.75 -2.80 2.47
CA LEU A 73 1.52 -4.03 2.48
C LEU A 73 2.96 -3.81 2.97
N GLU A 74 3.58 -2.68 2.64
CA GLU A 74 4.87 -2.28 3.24
C GLU A 74 4.73 -2.08 4.76
N ILE A 75 3.69 -1.39 5.21
CA ILE A 75 3.43 -1.17 6.65
C ILE A 75 3.24 -2.50 7.38
N LEU A 76 2.51 -3.45 6.78
CA LEU A 76 2.29 -4.76 7.37
C LEU A 76 3.61 -5.55 7.53
N THR A 77 4.48 -5.45 6.54
CA THR A 77 5.62 -6.38 6.39
C THR A 77 6.97 -5.79 6.78
N GLY A 78 7.08 -4.46 6.86
CA GLY A 78 8.35 -3.76 7.03
C GLY A 78 9.26 -3.83 5.80
N ARG A 79 8.74 -4.31 4.67
CA ARG A 79 9.53 -4.58 3.46
C ARG A 79 9.26 -3.53 2.40
N LYS A 80 10.29 -3.20 1.61
CA LYS A 80 10.17 -2.37 0.41
C LYS A 80 9.44 -3.14 -0.70
N PRO A 81 8.80 -2.45 -1.68
CA PRO A 81 8.05 -3.12 -2.74
C PRO A 81 8.96 -3.96 -3.65
N TYR A 82 10.21 -3.53 -3.78
CA TYR A 82 11.29 -4.29 -4.40
C TYR A 82 12.54 -4.34 -3.50
N ASP A 83 13.06 -5.55 -3.27
CA ASP A 83 14.32 -5.77 -2.57
C ASP A 83 15.14 -6.86 -3.25
N SER A 84 16.24 -6.45 -3.90
CA SER A 84 17.14 -7.36 -4.63
C SER A 84 17.96 -8.28 -3.72
N SER A 85 18.02 -8.02 -2.41
CA SER A 85 18.75 -8.85 -1.46
C SER A 85 18.02 -10.15 -1.09
N LEU A 86 16.72 -10.22 -1.37
CA LEU A 86 15.86 -11.37 -1.10
C LEU A 86 15.92 -12.42 -2.22
N PRO A 87 15.53 -13.69 -1.94
CA PRO A 87 15.37 -14.71 -2.97
C PRO A 87 14.44 -14.25 -4.09
N ARG A 88 14.73 -14.65 -5.35
CA ARG A 88 13.99 -14.20 -6.55
C ARG A 88 12.47 -14.30 -6.46
N ALA A 89 11.95 -15.30 -5.75
CA ALA A 89 10.51 -15.50 -5.55
C ALA A 89 9.87 -14.43 -4.65
N GLU A 90 10.67 -13.76 -3.82
CA GLU A 90 10.23 -12.82 -2.80
C GLU A 90 10.59 -11.37 -3.14
N GLN A 91 11.45 -11.11 -4.12
CA GLN A 91 11.96 -9.76 -4.42
C GLN A 91 10.85 -8.73 -4.68
N HIS A 92 9.73 -9.15 -5.28
CA HIS A 92 8.58 -8.27 -5.53
C HIS A 92 7.49 -8.51 -4.49
N LEU A 93 7.28 -7.52 -3.63
CA LEU A 93 6.43 -7.62 -2.44
C LEU A 93 4.99 -8.02 -2.77
N VAL A 94 4.35 -7.34 -3.72
CA VAL A 94 2.96 -7.62 -4.13
C VAL A 94 2.81 -9.04 -4.66
N ARG A 95 3.72 -9.48 -5.53
CA ARG A 95 3.69 -10.82 -6.12
C ARG A 95 3.87 -11.89 -5.04
N TRP A 96 4.78 -11.67 -4.11
CA TRP A 96 5.01 -12.57 -2.98
C TRP A 96 3.80 -12.62 -2.06
N ALA A 97 3.28 -11.46 -1.65
CA ALA A 97 2.15 -11.34 -0.74
C ALA A 97 0.86 -11.97 -1.29
N ASN A 98 0.59 -11.84 -2.59
CA ASN A 98 -0.57 -12.47 -3.22
C ASN A 98 -0.63 -14.01 -2.99
N SER A 99 0.50 -14.66 -2.76
CA SER A 99 0.53 -16.10 -2.44
C SER A 99 0.30 -16.42 -0.96
N GLN A 100 0.42 -15.43 -0.08
CA GLN A 100 0.43 -15.59 1.37
C GLN A 100 -0.81 -15.00 2.05
N LEU A 101 -1.50 -14.05 1.40
CA LEU A 101 -2.65 -13.33 1.99
C LEU A 101 -3.88 -14.20 2.27
N HIS A 102 -3.88 -15.47 1.84
CA HIS A 102 -5.04 -16.36 1.93
C HIS A 102 -4.93 -17.42 3.05
N ASP A 103 -3.80 -17.48 3.77
CA ASP A 103 -3.56 -18.45 4.83
C ASP A 103 -3.09 -17.75 6.11
N ILE A 104 -3.72 -18.06 7.24
CA ILE A 104 -3.50 -17.34 8.51
C ILE A 104 -2.10 -17.57 9.08
N GLU A 105 -1.52 -18.77 8.90
CA GLU A 105 -0.16 -19.08 9.35
C GLU A 105 0.87 -18.34 8.49
N SER A 106 0.63 -18.22 7.19
CA SER A 106 1.40 -17.38 6.29
C SER A 106 1.29 -15.90 6.65
N LEU A 107 0.09 -15.38 6.90
CA LEU A 107 -0.14 -13.99 7.29
C LEU A 107 0.69 -13.61 8.52
N SER A 108 0.64 -14.42 9.59
CA SER A 108 1.40 -14.18 10.82
C SER A 108 2.92 -14.17 10.62
N ARG A 109 3.43 -14.86 9.58
CA ARG A 109 4.86 -14.86 9.22
C ARG A 109 5.28 -13.69 8.36
N MET A 110 4.33 -13.00 7.72
CA MET A 110 4.61 -11.82 6.90
C MET A 110 4.76 -10.54 7.72
N VAL A 111 4.16 -10.51 8.91
CA VAL A 111 4.14 -9.34 9.79
C VAL A 111 5.57 -8.91 10.12
N ASP A 112 5.82 -7.60 10.06
CA ASP A 112 7.10 -7.02 10.47
C ASP A 112 7.48 -7.54 11.88
N PRO A 113 8.67 -8.14 12.05
CA PRO A 113 9.11 -8.64 13.36
C PRO A 113 9.04 -7.61 14.49
N SER A 114 9.13 -6.32 14.19
CA SER A 114 9.03 -5.23 15.17
C SER A 114 7.63 -5.02 15.73
N ILE A 115 6.58 -5.46 15.02
CA ILE A 115 5.17 -5.37 15.46
C ILE A 115 4.53 -6.73 15.71
N GLN A 116 5.29 -7.82 15.54
CA GLN A 116 4.78 -9.18 15.73
C GLN A 116 4.25 -9.37 17.17
N GLY A 117 3.04 -9.91 17.29
CA GLY A 117 2.35 -10.11 18.57
C GLY A 117 1.64 -8.87 19.12
N GLN A 118 1.69 -7.72 18.44
CA GLN A 118 0.95 -6.51 18.83
C GLN A 118 -0.46 -6.43 18.22
N CYS A 119 -0.75 -7.25 17.21
CA CYS A 119 -2.04 -7.31 16.52
C CYS A 119 -2.73 -8.65 16.81
N SER A 120 -4.04 -8.63 17.08
CA SER A 120 -4.83 -9.85 17.16
C SER A 120 -4.91 -10.54 15.79
N GLU A 121 -5.02 -11.87 15.76
CA GLU A 121 -5.19 -12.62 14.50
C GLU A 121 -6.40 -12.13 13.69
N LYS A 122 -7.47 -11.73 14.38
CA LYS A 122 -8.68 -11.14 13.78
C LYS A 122 -8.39 -9.80 13.10
N ALA A 123 -7.66 -8.90 13.77
CA ALA A 123 -7.28 -7.62 13.19
C ALA A 123 -6.34 -7.82 11.99
N LEU A 124 -5.37 -8.73 12.12
CA LEU A 124 -4.44 -9.09 11.05
C LEU A 124 -5.17 -9.63 9.81
N SER A 125 -6.10 -10.57 9.99
CA SER A 125 -6.90 -11.14 8.90
C SER A 125 -7.70 -10.06 8.17
N ARG A 126 -8.35 -9.15 8.90
CA ARG A 126 -9.13 -8.06 8.29
C ARG A 126 -8.25 -7.08 7.54
N PHE A 127 -7.09 -6.74 8.09
CA PHE A 127 -6.15 -5.86 7.42
C PHE A 127 -5.64 -6.50 6.12
N ALA A 128 -5.35 -7.81 6.15
CA ALA A 128 -4.97 -8.57 4.96
C ALA A 128 -6.09 -8.61 3.90
N ASP A 129 -7.35 -8.76 4.31
CA ASP A 129 -8.51 -8.72 3.39
C ASP A 129 -8.62 -7.36 2.68
N ILE A 130 -8.44 -6.26 3.43
CA ILE A 130 -8.44 -4.90 2.87
C ILE A 130 -7.31 -4.73 1.85
N ILE A 131 -6.08 -5.13 2.22
CA ILE A 131 -4.91 -5.07 1.32
C ILE A 131 -5.17 -5.89 0.07
N SER A 132 -5.66 -7.12 0.23
CA SER A 132 -5.98 -8.02 -0.88
C SER A 132 -7.00 -7.38 -1.82
N GLY A 133 -8.05 -6.75 -1.29
CA GLY A 133 -9.01 -5.99 -2.10
C GLY A 133 -8.36 -4.89 -2.95
N CYS A 134 -7.44 -4.13 -2.36
CA CYS A 134 -6.78 -3.01 -3.04
C CYS A 134 -5.82 -3.43 -4.18
N ILE A 135 -5.14 -4.58 -4.06
CA ILE A 135 -4.10 -5.01 -5.01
C ILE A 135 -4.61 -5.97 -6.12
N ARG A 136 -5.93 -6.15 -6.23
CA ARG A 136 -6.58 -6.98 -7.27
C ARG A 136 -6.58 -6.31 -8.65
N GLU A 137 -7.15 -6.99 -9.64
CA GLU A 137 -7.46 -6.40 -10.94
C GLU A 137 -8.38 -5.17 -10.78
N PRO A 138 -8.26 -4.13 -11.63
CA PRO A 138 -8.89 -2.82 -11.43
C PRO A 138 -10.39 -2.85 -11.20
N GLN A 139 -11.11 -3.75 -11.87
CA GLN A 139 -12.56 -3.89 -11.78
C GLN A 139 -13.05 -4.49 -10.44
N PHE A 140 -12.17 -5.08 -9.65
CA PHE A 140 -12.49 -5.69 -8.35
C PHE A 140 -11.97 -4.89 -7.17
N ARG A 141 -11.24 -3.79 -7.41
CA ARG A 141 -10.74 -2.92 -6.36
C ARG A 141 -11.91 -2.09 -5.79
N PRO A 142 -12.02 -2.00 -4.45
CA PRO A 142 -13.06 -1.20 -3.82
C PRO A 142 -12.78 0.30 -4.05
N PRO A 143 -13.81 1.17 -4.05
CA PRO A 143 -13.58 2.61 -3.95
C PRO A 143 -12.90 2.93 -2.61
N MET A 144 -12.05 3.97 -2.58
CA MET A 144 -11.38 4.40 -1.33
C MET A 144 -12.33 4.67 -0.17
N SER A 145 -13.58 5.06 -0.43
CA SER A 145 -14.59 5.24 0.61
C SER A 145 -14.91 3.96 1.37
N GLU A 146 -14.91 2.81 0.70
CA GLU A 146 -15.13 1.49 1.30
C GLU A 146 -13.89 1.06 2.08
N VAL A 147 -12.69 1.24 1.49
CA VAL A 147 -11.40 1.01 2.18
C VAL A 147 -11.32 1.77 3.50
N VAL A 148 -11.70 3.05 3.51
CA VAL A 148 -11.75 3.88 4.73
C VAL A 148 -12.77 3.35 5.74
N GLN A 149 -13.94 2.91 5.30
CA GLN A 149 -14.96 2.35 6.19
C GLN A 149 -14.50 1.05 6.84
N ASP A 150 -13.84 0.16 6.09
CA ASP A 150 -13.35 -1.10 6.61
C ASP A 150 -12.18 -0.90 7.58
N LEU A 151 -11.25 0.01 7.27
CA LEU A 151 -10.20 0.41 8.20
C LEU A 151 -10.76 1.04 9.48
N ALA A 152 -11.74 1.94 9.37
CA ALA A 152 -12.38 2.55 10.53
C ALA A 152 -13.09 1.50 11.41
N ARG A 153 -13.78 0.53 10.81
CA ARG A 153 -14.40 -0.58 11.54
C ARG A 153 -13.37 -1.42 12.26
N MET A 154 -12.25 -1.74 11.60
CA MET A 154 -11.15 -2.49 12.20
C MET A 154 -10.55 -1.77 13.43
N VAL A 155 -10.28 -0.46 13.32
CA VAL A 155 -9.72 0.34 14.41
C VAL A 155 -10.70 0.44 15.60
N ASN A 156 -11.99 0.65 15.33
CA ASN A 156 -13.00 0.73 16.39
C ASN A 156 -13.12 -0.59 17.17
N GLU A 157 -13.11 -1.74 16.48
CA GLU A 157 -13.18 -3.04 17.16
C GLU A 157 -11.93 -3.33 18.00
N THR A 158 -10.74 -2.89 17.58
CA THR A 158 -9.52 -3.05 18.41
C THR A 158 -9.51 -2.14 19.64
N GLY A 159 -10.19 -0.99 19.57
CA GLY A 159 -10.37 -0.10 20.72
C GLY A 159 -11.30 -0.71 21.77
N GLU A 160 -12.37 -1.35 21.33
CA GLU A 160 -13.33 -2.04 22.21
C GLU A 160 -12.75 -3.32 22.86
N GLU A 161 -11.79 -4.00 22.22
CA GLU A 161 -11.07 -5.14 22.81
C GLU A 161 -10.02 -4.72 23.87
N SER A 162 -9.76 -3.42 24.00
CA SER A 162 -8.76 -2.84 24.93
C SER A 162 -9.37 -2.18 26.18
N GLU A 163 -10.71 -2.17 26.32
CA GLU A 163 -11.47 -1.69 27.50
C GLU A 163 -12.09 -2.86 28.29
#